data_AF-A0A8T4AAX7-F1
#
_entry.id   AF-A0A8T4AAX7-F1
#
_cell.length_a   1.000
_cell.length_b   1.000
_cell.length_c   1.000
_cell.angle_alpha   90.00
_cell.angle_beta   90.00
_cell.angle_gamma   90.00
#
_symmetry.space_group_name_H-M   'P 1'
#
loop_
_entity.id
_entity.type
_entity.pdbx_description
1 polymer ?
#
loop_
_entity_poly.entity_id
_entity_poly.type
_entity_poly.pdbx_seq_one_letter_code
_entity_poly.pdbx_strand_id
1 'polypeptide(L)' 'MQKLFEAALGITSPWYVKKIDFDVVNKSLRIDVDFEAGSTF' A
#
# COMPACT_ATOMS: atom_id res chain seq x y z
N MET A 1 -7.12 -5.49 -6.12
CA MET A 1 -5.75 -5.13 -6.59
C MET A 1 -4.83 -4.77 -5.41
N GLN A 2 -5.28 -3.98 -4.43
CA GLN A 2 -4.52 -3.67 -3.21
C GLN A 2 -3.91 -4.90 -2.52
N LYS A 3 -4.69 -5.96 -2.28
CA LYS A 3 -4.21 -7.23 -1.69
C LYS A 3 -3.05 -7.91 -2.44
N LEU A 4 -2.96 -7.74 -3.76
CA LEU A 4 -1.84 -8.27 -4.54
C LEU A 4 -0.55 -7.52 -4.20
N PHE A 5 -0.62 -6.20 -4.12
CA PHE A 5 0.50 -5.36 -3.72
C PHE A 5 0.85 -5.57 -2.25
N GLU A 6 -0.14 -5.75 -1.38
CA GLU A 6 0.11 -6.11 0.01
C GLU A 6 0.92 -7.41 0.11
N ALA A 7 0.48 -8.46 -0.58
CA ALA A 7 1.19 -9.74 -0.62
C ALA A 7 2.58 -9.63 -1.25
N ALA A 8 2.70 -8.92 -2.38
CA ALA A 8 3.97 -8.77 -3.09
C ALA A 8 5.00 -7.92 -2.33
N LEU A 9 4.54 -6.95 -1.52
CA LEU A 9 5.38 -6.06 -0.73
C LEU A 9 5.53 -6.51 0.73
N GLY A 10 4.92 -7.62 1.12
CA GLY A 10 4.96 -8.12 2.50
C GLY A 10 4.23 -7.22 3.51
N ILE A 11 3.26 -6.42 3.06
CA ILE A 11 2.45 -5.59 3.94
C ILE A 11 1.43 -6.49 4.63
N THR A 12 1.48 -6.53 5.95
CA THR A 12 0.60 -7.31 6.80
C THR A 12 -0.05 -6.44 7.87
N SER A 13 -1.16 -6.91 8.43
CA SER A 13 -1.84 -6.25 9.54
C SER A 13 -0.84 -5.84 10.65
N PRO A 14 -0.97 -4.62 11.20
CA PRO A 14 -2.09 -3.70 10.99
C PRO A 14 -1.91 -2.71 9.84
N TRP A 15 -0.87 -2.88 9.03
CA TRP A 15 -0.60 -2.05 7.85
C TRP A 15 -1.42 -2.54 6.65
N TYR A 16 -1.84 -1.62 5.78
CA TYR A 16 -2.60 -1.92 4.56
C TYR A 16 -2.30 -0.91 3.44
N VAL A 17 -2.55 -1.30 2.19
CA VAL A 17 -2.40 -0.40 1.04
C VAL A 17 -3.66 0.46 0.91
N LYS A 18 -3.51 1.75 1.21
CA LYS A 18 -4.61 2.73 1.14
C LYS A 18 -4.89 3.18 -0.29
N LYS A 19 -3.85 3.49 -1.06
CA LYS A 19 -3.98 3.99 -2.43
C LYS A 19 -2.87 3.48 -3.32
N ILE A 20 -3.21 3.23 -4.58
CA ILE A 20 -2.26 2.93 -5.65
C ILE A 20 -2.52 3.97 -6.75
N ASP A 21 -1.47 4.66 -7.17
CA ASP A 21 -1.52 5.69 -8.20
C ASP A 21 -0.40 5.47 -9.22
N PHE A 22 -0.76 5.31 -10.48
CA PHE A 22 0.20 5.08 -11.55
C PHE A 22 0.27 6.30 -12.46
N ASP A 23 1.39 7.02 -12.34
CA ASP A 23 1.72 8.12 -13.22
C ASP A 23 2.39 7.56 -14.48
N VAL A 24 1.60 7.41 -15.54
CA VAL A 24 2.05 6.89 -16.83
C VAL A 24 3.10 7.80 -17.47
N VAL A 25 2.95 9.12 -17.31
CA VAL A 25 3.83 10.12 -17.93
C VAL A 25 5.23 10.01 -17.33
N ASN A 26 5.30 9.90 -16.00
CA ASN A 26 6.55 9.75 -15.28
C ASN A 26 6.99 8.29 -15.10
N LYS A 27 6.19 7.32 -15.61
CA LYS A 27 6.40 5.87 -15.44
C LYS A 27 6.61 5.48 -13.98
N SER A 28 5.87 6.11 -13.08
CA SER A 28 6.04 5.96 -11.64
C SER A 28 4.81 5.33 -11.02
N LEU A 29 5.04 4.41 -10.08
CA LEU A 29 3.99 3.81 -9.27
C LEU A 29 4.13 4.31 -7.85
N ARG A 30 3.13 5.07 -7.38
CA ARG A 30 3.03 5.51 -6.00
C ARG A 30 2.06 4.62 -5.25
N ILE A 31 2.50 4.13 -4.09
CA ILE A 31 1.70 3.30 -3.19
C ILE A 31 1.69 3.99 -1.84
N ASP A 32 0.50 4.43 -1.41
CA ASP A 32 0.32 5.01 -0.09
C ASP A 32 -0.10 3.87 0.86
N VAL A 33 0.70 3.66 1.91
CA VAL A 33 0.48 2.66 2.97
C VAL A 33 0.00 3.38 4.22
N ASP A 34 -0.99 2.81 4.88
CA ASP A 34 -1.55 3.33 6.13
C ASP A 34 -1.73 2.17 7.13
N PHE A 35 -2.15 2.47 8.35
CA PHE A 35 -2.34 1.49 9.41
C PHE A 35 -3.68 1.67 10.13
N GLU A 36 -4.17 0.60 10.75
CA GLU A 36 -5.41 0.65 11.52
C GLU A 36 -5.24 1.54 12.77
N ALA A 37 -6.21 2.41 13.05
CA ALA A 37 -6.13 3.29 14.22
C ALA A 37 -6.06 2.46 15.52
N GLY A 38 -5.12 2.81 16.41
CA GLY A 38 -4.88 2.07 17.65
C GLY A 38 -3.87 0.91 17.53
N SER A 39 -3.21 0.77 16.37
CA SER A 39 -2.11 -0.17 16.17
C SER A 39 -0.93 0.08 17.11
N THR A 40 -0.32 -1.01 17.58
CA THR A 40 0.99 -1.00 18.26
C THR A 40 2.02 -1.65 17.34
N PHE A 41 3.16 -0.99 17.14
CA PHE A 41 4.21 -1.39 16.20
C PHE A 41 5.43 -1.97 16.91
#